data_AF-A0A2J8MJU5-F1
#
_entry.id   AF-A0A2J8MJU5-F1
#
_cell.length_a   1.000
_cell.length_b   1.000
_cell.length_c   1.000
_cell.angle_alpha   90.00
_cell.angle_beta   90.00
_cell.angle_gamma   90.00
#
_symmetry.space_group_name_H-M   'P 1'
#
loop_
_entity.id
_entity.type
_entity.pdbx_description
1 polymer ?
#
loop_
_entity_poly.entity_id
_entity_poly.type
_entity_poly.pdbx_seq_one_letter_code
_entity_poly.pdbx_strand_id
1 'polypeptide(L)'
;MTSSPRAPPGEQGRGGTEMIRAAPPPLFLLLLLLVSWASRGEAAPDQDEIQRLPGLAKQPSFRQYSGYLKGSGSKHLHYWFVESQKDPENSPVVLWLNGGPGCSSLDGLLTEHGPFLVQPDGVTLEYNPYSWNLIANVLYLESPAGVGFSYSDDKFYATNDTEVAQSNFEALQDFFRLFPEYKNNKLFLTGESYAGIYIPTLAVLVMQDPSMNLQVQGAGCGQWTLLL
;
A
#
# COMPACT_ATOMS: atom_id res chain seq x y z
N MET A 1 -95.70 20.09 -28.18
CA MET A 1 -94.24 20.02 -27.98
C MET A 1 -93.97 20.74 -26.66
N THR A 2 -93.50 20.18 -25.55
CA THR A 2 -92.90 18.89 -25.18
C THR A 2 -93.04 18.76 -23.66
N SER A 3 -93.15 17.52 -23.22
CA SER A 3 -93.27 17.00 -21.85
C SER A 3 -92.02 17.20 -20.98
N SER A 4 -92.20 17.35 -19.66
CA SER A 4 -91.14 17.09 -18.67
C SER A 4 -90.82 15.60 -18.58
N PRO A 5 -89.55 15.22 -18.38
CA PRO A 5 -89.27 14.30 -17.27
C PRO A 5 -87.88 14.44 -16.59
N ARG A 6 -87.90 14.18 -15.27
CA ARG A 6 -87.04 13.27 -14.47
C ARG A 6 -85.50 13.26 -14.66
N ALA A 7 -84.77 13.38 -13.53
CA ALA A 7 -83.32 13.21 -13.39
C ALA A 7 -82.84 11.74 -13.56
N PRO A 8 -81.56 11.50 -13.92
CA PRO A 8 -80.85 10.25 -13.66
C PRO A 8 -79.65 10.41 -12.69
N PRO A 9 -79.08 9.30 -12.16
CA PRO A 9 -78.17 9.28 -11.02
C PRO A 9 -76.68 9.06 -11.37
N GLY A 10 -75.80 9.51 -10.47
CA GLY A 10 -74.52 8.87 -10.15
C GLY A 10 -73.27 9.35 -10.90
N GLU A 11 -72.26 9.76 -10.12
CA GLU A 11 -70.88 9.30 -10.34
C GLU A 11 -70.10 9.32 -9.01
N GLN A 12 -69.86 8.13 -8.47
CA GLN A 12 -68.77 7.88 -7.52
C GLN A 12 -67.47 7.90 -8.31
N GLY A 13 -66.50 8.72 -7.89
CA GLY A 13 -65.23 8.90 -8.60
C GLY A 13 -64.05 9.09 -7.65
N ARG A 14 -63.48 7.94 -7.26
CA ARG A 14 -62.06 7.69 -6.92
C ARG A 14 -61.44 8.41 -5.72
N GLY A 15 -61.31 7.63 -4.65
CA GLY A 15 -60.36 7.87 -3.59
C GLY A 15 -58.93 7.98 -4.11
N GLY A 16 -58.23 9.01 -3.66
CA GLY A 16 -56.78 9.07 -3.70
C GLY A 16 -56.23 8.05 -2.72
N THR A 17 -55.57 7.02 -3.22
CA THR A 17 -54.76 6.12 -2.41
C THR A 17 -53.54 6.90 -1.92
N GLU A 18 -53.57 7.40 -0.69
CA GLU A 18 -52.35 7.79 0.01
C GLU A 18 -51.43 6.58 0.08
N MET A 19 -50.31 6.63 -0.65
CA MET A 19 -49.25 5.66 -0.46
C MET A 19 -48.60 5.93 0.89
N ILE A 20 -49.09 5.24 1.92
CA ILE A 20 -48.43 5.16 3.22
C ILE A 20 -47.06 4.51 2.98
N ARG A 21 -46.00 5.32 3.01
CA ARG A 21 -44.62 4.84 3.06
C ARG A 21 -44.44 4.06 4.36
N ALA A 22 -44.52 2.74 4.27
CA ALA A 22 -44.21 1.87 5.40
C ALA A 22 -42.75 2.08 5.83
N ALA A 23 -42.54 2.38 7.10
CA ALA A 23 -41.19 2.44 7.67
C ALA A 23 -40.55 1.05 7.58
N PRO A 24 -39.25 0.95 7.24
CA PRO A 24 -38.58 -0.33 7.11
C PRO A 24 -38.61 -1.09 8.45
N PRO A 25 -38.78 -2.42 8.42
CA PRO A 25 -38.91 -3.23 9.63
C PRO A 25 -37.62 -3.16 10.46
N PRO A 26 -37.71 -3.24 11.81
CA PRO A 26 -36.58 -3.07 12.72
C PRO A 26 -35.42 -4.06 12.46
N LEU A 27 -35.72 -5.24 11.89
CA LEU A 27 -34.70 -6.21 11.48
C LEU A 27 -33.82 -5.70 10.33
N PHE A 28 -34.36 -4.88 9.43
CA PHE A 28 -33.64 -4.29 8.29
C PHE A 28 -32.70 -3.18 8.76
N LEU A 29 -33.11 -2.40 9.75
CA LEU A 29 -32.26 -1.41 10.44
C LEU A 29 -31.13 -2.10 11.23
N LEU A 30 -31.42 -3.23 11.89
CA LEU A 30 -30.40 -4.03 12.59
C LEU A 30 -29.37 -4.62 11.62
N LEU A 31 -29.81 -5.10 10.45
CA LEU A 31 -28.90 -5.62 9.41
C LEU A 31 -28.00 -4.50 8.83
N LEU A 32 -28.54 -3.30 8.62
CA LEU A 32 -27.76 -2.13 8.18
C LEU A 32 -26.74 -1.68 9.24
N LEU A 33 -27.09 -1.76 10.52
CA LEU A 33 -26.18 -1.48 11.64
C LEU A 33 -25.07 -2.54 11.78
N LEU A 34 -25.37 -3.82 11.50
CA LEU A 34 -24.38 -4.90 11.49
C LEU A 34 -23.43 -4.81 10.27
N VAL A 35 -23.92 -4.35 9.10
CA VAL A 35 -23.08 -4.09 7.92
C VAL A 35 -22.15 -2.88 8.13
N SER A 36 -22.53 -1.92 8.97
CA SER A 36 -21.68 -0.78 9.34
C SER A 36 -20.65 -1.09 10.44
N TRP A 37 -20.72 -2.29 11.03
CA TRP A 37 -19.70 -2.86 11.93
C TRP A 37 -18.83 -3.92 11.30
N ALA A 38 -18.97 -4.17 9.98
CA ALA A 38 -17.86 -4.76 9.26
C ALA A 38 -16.67 -3.82 9.46
N SER A 39 -15.67 -4.28 10.20
CA SER A 39 -14.39 -3.62 10.36
C SER A 39 -13.92 -3.23 8.97
N ARG A 40 -14.07 -1.94 8.61
CA ARG A 40 -13.20 -1.36 7.59
C ARG A 40 -11.82 -1.69 8.11
N GLY A 41 -11.08 -2.55 7.42
CA GLY A 41 -9.69 -2.78 7.75
C GLY A 41 -9.08 -1.40 7.93
N GLU A 42 -8.47 -1.16 9.08
CA GLU A 42 -7.72 0.08 9.29
C GLU A 42 -6.82 0.21 8.06
N ALA A 43 -7.04 1.29 7.30
CA ALA A 43 -6.12 1.69 6.25
C ALA A 43 -4.76 1.98 6.90
N ALA A 44 -3.71 2.13 6.09
CA ALA A 44 -2.31 2.41 6.47
C ALA A 44 -2.05 2.72 7.97
N PRO A 45 -1.08 2.05 8.64
CA PRO A 45 -0.85 2.21 10.07
C PRO A 45 -0.50 3.67 10.44
N ASP A 46 -1.47 4.40 11.00
CA ASP A 46 -1.32 5.80 11.43
C ASP A 46 -0.10 6.02 12.34
N GLN A 47 0.22 5.02 13.16
CA GLN A 47 1.36 5.03 14.08
C GLN A 47 2.73 5.05 13.38
N ASP A 48 2.81 4.58 12.14
CA ASP A 48 4.03 4.57 11.33
C ASP A 48 4.14 5.84 10.47
N GLU A 49 3.12 6.70 10.40
CA GLU A 49 3.11 7.87 9.53
C GLU A 49 4.13 8.94 9.98
N ILE A 50 4.98 9.37 9.06
CA ILE A 50 5.98 10.41 9.30
C ILE A 50 5.32 11.78 9.18
N GLN A 51 4.90 12.33 10.32
CA GLN A 51 4.21 13.63 10.39
C GLN A 51 5.11 14.82 10.02
N ARG A 52 6.38 14.78 10.44
CA ARG A 52 7.38 15.81 10.15
C ARG A 52 8.75 15.20 10.00
N LEU A 53 9.35 15.35 8.83
CA LEU A 53 10.72 14.91 8.58
C LEU A 53 11.70 16.07 8.77
N PRO A 54 12.69 15.97 9.69
CA PRO A 54 13.76 16.95 9.81
C PRO A 54 14.57 17.09 8.52
N GLY A 55 15.14 18.27 8.28
CA GLY A 55 15.94 18.55 7.08
C GLY A 55 15.14 19.04 5.87
N LEU A 56 13.81 18.85 5.85
CA LEU A 56 12.94 19.41 4.79
C LEU A 56 12.53 20.85 5.09
N ALA A 57 12.79 21.76 4.16
CA ALA A 57 12.29 23.13 4.21
C ALA A 57 10.75 23.21 4.03
N LYS A 58 10.16 22.27 3.30
CA LYS A 58 8.72 22.15 3.06
C LYS A 58 8.27 20.71 3.22
N GLN A 59 7.21 20.50 3.98
CA GLN A 59 6.65 19.16 4.20
C GLN A 59 6.04 18.58 2.91
N PRO A 60 6.09 17.25 2.72
CA PRO A 60 5.62 16.60 1.49
C PRO A 60 4.12 16.76 1.26
N SER A 61 3.71 16.69 -0.01
CA SER A 61 2.31 16.64 -0.44
C SER A 61 1.76 15.21 -0.55
N PHE A 62 2.59 14.21 -0.29
CA PHE A 62 2.26 12.79 -0.28
C PHE A 62 2.53 12.22 1.11
N ARG A 63 1.82 11.17 1.50
CA ARG A 63 2.04 10.49 2.78
C ARG A 63 3.25 9.57 2.69
N GLN A 64 3.88 9.37 3.83
CA GLN A 64 5.02 8.49 3.96
C GLN A 64 5.04 7.88 5.36
N TYR A 65 5.50 6.64 5.43
CA TYR A 65 5.44 5.82 6.62
C TYR A 65 6.81 5.19 6.86
N SER A 66 7.19 5.06 8.12
CA SER A 66 8.37 4.31 8.50
C SER A 66 8.09 3.51 9.77
N GLY A 67 8.34 2.22 9.68
CA GLY A 67 8.03 1.26 10.72
C GLY A 67 8.75 -0.06 10.48
N TYR A 68 8.15 -1.16 10.94
CA TYR A 68 8.73 -2.49 10.83
C TYR A 68 7.74 -3.48 10.23
N LEU A 69 8.22 -4.24 9.25
CA LEU A 69 7.53 -5.40 8.69
C LEU A 69 8.09 -6.66 9.34
N LYS A 70 7.20 -7.61 9.65
CA LYS A 70 7.62 -8.89 10.23
C LYS A 70 8.21 -9.81 9.16
N GLY A 71 9.49 -10.14 9.32
CA GLY A 71 10.16 -11.19 8.56
C GLY A 71 10.06 -12.55 9.25
N SER A 72 10.88 -13.51 8.80
CA SER A 72 10.85 -14.88 9.32
C SER A 72 11.41 -14.99 10.74
N GLY A 73 10.76 -15.77 11.60
CA GLY A 73 11.17 -15.97 12.99
C GLY A 73 11.00 -14.71 13.85
N SER A 74 12.11 -14.21 14.40
CA SER A 74 12.21 -13.04 15.29
C SER A 74 12.64 -11.76 14.56
N LYS A 75 12.59 -11.75 13.22
CA LYS A 75 13.12 -10.66 12.38
C LYS A 75 12.11 -9.54 12.20
N HIS A 76 12.58 -8.31 12.36
CA HIS A 76 11.86 -7.05 12.14
C HIS A 76 12.62 -6.24 11.09
N LEU A 77 12.04 -6.11 9.90
CA LEU A 77 12.65 -5.39 8.78
C LEU A 77 12.11 -3.96 8.73
N HIS A 78 12.99 -3.00 8.93
CA HIS A 78 12.67 -1.58 8.81
C HIS A 78 12.26 -1.26 7.38
N TYR A 79 11.17 -0.53 7.25
CA TYR A 79 10.71 -0.03 5.97
C TYR A 79 10.54 1.50 6.00
N TRP A 80 10.70 2.10 4.83
CA TRP A 80 10.24 3.44 4.54
C TRP A 80 9.41 3.41 3.26
N PHE A 81 8.11 3.63 3.41
CA PHE A 81 7.16 3.65 2.30
C PHE A 81 6.80 5.10 1.96
N VAL A 82 6.94 5.46 0.68
CA VAL A 82 6.56 6.78 0.16
C VAL A 82 5.47 6.60 -0.88
N GLU A 83 4.30 7.16 -0.61
CA GLU A 83 3.18 7.10 -1.55
C GLU A 83 3.51 7.86 -2.84
N SER A 84 2.83 7.48 -3.93
CA SER A 84 2.91 8.19 -5.20
C SER A 84 2.48 9.64 -5.03
N GLN A 85 3.22 10.57 -5.64
CA GLN A 85 2.86 11.98 -5.66
C GLN A 85 1.60 12.26 -6.50
N LYS A 86 1.20 11.30 -7.34
CA LYS A 86 0.01 11.39 -8.19
C LYS A 86 -0.78 10.10 -8.13
N ASP A 87 -2.01 10.20 -7.63
CA ASP A 87 -2.98 9.09 -7.60
C ASP A 87 -2.42 7.83 -6.92
N PRO A 88 -2.05 7.91 -5.61
CA PRO A 88 -1.44 6.79 -4.89
C PRO A 88 -2.35 5.56 -4.84
N GLU A 89 -3.66 5.74 -4.75
CA GLU A 89 -4.65 4.65 -4.71
C GLU A 89 -4.56 3.73 -5.94
N ASN A 90 -4.26 4.27 -7.13
CA ASN A 90 -4.20 3.49 -8.38
C ASN A 90 -2.77 3.28 -8.90
N SER A 91 -1.78 3.96 -8.32
CA SER A 91 -0.37 3.84 -8.70
C SER A 91 0.20 2.46 -8.34
N PRO A 92 1.17 1.92 -9.11
CA PRO A 92 1.80 0.65 -8.77
C PRO A 92 2.53 0.72 -7.42
N VAL A 93 2.67 -0.43 -6.75
CA VAL A 93 3.60 -0.61 -5.63
C VAL A 93 4.93 -1.12 -6.19
N VAL A 94 6.02 -0.45 -5.85
CA VAL A 94 7.38 -0.79 -6.27
C VAL A 94 8.19 -1.08 -5.02
N LEU A 95 8.62 -2.32 -4.84
CA LEU A 95 9.64 -2.66 -3.83
C LEU A 95 11.01 -2.26 -4.36
N TRP A 96 11.81 -1.62 -3.51
CA TRP A 96 13.22 -1.33 -3.74
C TRP A 96 14.12 -2.03 -2.72
N LEU A 97 15.11 -2.77 -3.21
CA LEU A 97 16.19 -3.37 -2.41
C LEU A 97 17.56 -2.96 -2.94
N ASN A 98 18.39 -2.33 -2.10
CA ASN A 98 19.83 -2.25 -2.38
C ASN A 98 20.50 -3.62 -2.10
N GLY A 99 21.72 -3.79 -2.60
CA GLY A 99 22.47 -5.04 -2.55
C GLY A 99 23.45 -5.15 -1.38
N GLY A 100 24.74 -5.29 -1.71
CA GLY A 100 25.83 -5.52 -0.76
C GLY A 100 26.49 -6.88 -0.98
N PRO A 101 26.07 -7.98 -0.32
CA PRO A 101 24.95 -8.12 0.62
C PRO A 101 25.15 -7.32 1.93
N GLY A 102 24.05 -6.81 2.51
CA GLY A 102 24.07 -6.10 3.79
C GLY A 102 24.09 -4.56 3.72
N CYS A 103 23.86 -3.98 2.54
CA CYS A 103 23.70 -2.53 2.40
C CYS A 103 22.25 -2.11 2.62
N SER A 104 22.07 -0.91 3.17
CA SER A 104 20.75 -0.33 3.43
C SER A 104 20.04 0.09 2.15
N SER A 105 18.73 -0.17 2.07
CA SER A 105 17.87 0.35 1.00
C SER A 105 17.52 1.83 1.16
N LEU A 106 17.83 2.44 2.31
CA LEU A 106 17.69 3.88 2.49
C LEU A 106 18.75 4.67 1.73
N ASP A 107 19.83 4.01 1.29
CA ASP A 107 20.75 4.59 0.31
C ASP A 107 19.99 4.94 -0.98
N GLY A 108 19.24 3.98 -1.55
CA GLY A 108 18.40 4.25 -2.71
C GLY A 108 17.33 5.33 -2.52
N LEU A 109 16.87 5.52 -1.28
CA LEU A 109 15.96 6.62 -0.94
C LEU A 109 16.71 7.96 -0.94
N LEU A 110 17.81 8.06 -0.18
CA LEU A 110 18.44 9.32 0.17
C LEU A 110 19.53 9.77 -0.81
N THR A 111 20.03 8.90 -1.68
CA THR A 111 21.15 9.20 -2.58
C THR A 111 20.86 8.89 -4.06
N GLU A 112 19.86 8.05 -4.35
CA GLU A 112 19.55 7.63 -5.73
C GLU A 112 18.25 8.23 -6.27
N HIS A 113 17.09 7.67 -5.91
CA HIS A 113 15.82 7.95 -6.59
C HIS A 113 14.62 8.17 -5.64
N GLY A 114 14.86 8.33 -4.35
CA GLY A 114 13.81 8.76 -3.42
C GLY A 114 13.37 10.21 -3.62
N PRO A 115 12.28 10.62 -2.95
CA PRO A 115 11.67 11.94 -3.16
C PRO A 115 12.52 13.10 -2.65
N PHE A 116 13.44 12.83 -1.73
CA PHE A 116 14.36 13.81 -1.17
C PHE A 116 15.75 13.20 -1.05
N LEU A 117 16.77 13.95 -1.43
CA LEU A 117 18.15 13.50 -1.37
C LEU A 117 18.91 14.27 -0.28
N VAL A 118 19.71 13.54 0.50
CA VAL A 118 20.56 14.12 1.55
C VAL A 118 21.68 14.94 0.93
N GLN A 119 21.89 16.14 1.46
CA GLN A 119 22.93 17.05 1.01
C GLN A 119 24.27 16.78 1.72
N PRO A 120 25.40 17.32 1.21
CA PRO A 120 26.73 17.06 1.79
C PRO A 120 26.91 17.49 3.26
N ASP A 121 26.01 18.33 3.79
CA ASP A 121 26.01 18.70 5.21
C ASP A 121 25.48 17.59 6.13
N GLY A 122 24.90 16.53 5.58
CA GLY A 122 24.32 15.40 6.31
C GLY A 122 23.04 15.75 7.08
N VAL A 123 22.43 16.91 6.80
CA VAL A 123 21.28 17.44 7.54
C VAL A 123 20.16 17.87 6.61
N THR A 124 20.49 18.57 5.52
CA THR A 124 19.51 19.13 4.60
C THR A 124 19.00 18.07 3.63
N LEU A 125 17.69 18.07 3.39
CA LEU A 125 17.02 17.24 2.39
C LEU A 125 16.45 18.12 1.29
N GLU A 126 16.86 17.86 0.04
CA GLU A 126 16.37 18.57 -1.15
C GLU A 126 15.47 17.67 -1.99
N TYR A 127 14.36 18.23 -2.52
CA TYR A 127 13.43 17.46 -3.34
C TYR A 127 14.10 16.97 -4.64
N ASN A 128 13.87 15.71 -4.97
CA ASN A 128 14.35 15.08 -6.18
C ASN A 128 13.31 15.23 -7.32
N PRO A 129 13.59 16.00 -8.38
CA PRO A 129 12.66 16.14 -9.51
C PRO A 129 12.55 14.88 -10.38
N TYR A 130 13.38 13.87 -10.13
CA TYR A 130 13.40 12.59 -10.85
C TYR A 130 13.00 11.40 -9.97
N SER A 131 12.35 11.68 -8.83
CA SER A 131 11.98 10.61 -7.92
C SER A 131 11.03 9.60 -8.56
N TRP A 132 11.27 8.33 -8.25
CA TRP A 132 10.39 7.25 -8.67
C TRP A 132 8.99 7.35 -8.07
N ASN A 133 8.86 7.98 -6.89
CA ASN A 133 7.55 8.16 -6.28
C ASN A 133 6.69 9.21 -7.00
N LEU A 134 7.18 9.88 -8.05
CA LEU A 134 6.32 10.73 -8.89
C LEU A 134 5.16 9.96 -9.54
N ILE A 135 5.33 8.64 -9.75
CA ILE A 135 4.38 7.79 -10.48
C ILE A 135 4.12 6.42 -9.82
N ALA A 136 4.69 6.15 -8.65
CA ALA A 136 4.61 4.87 -7.96
C ALA A 136 4.60 5.04 -6.45
N ASN A 137 3.99 4.10 -5.75
CA ASN A 137 4.15 3.95 -4.30
C ASN A 137 5.41 3.11 -4.07
N VAL A 138 6.49 3.71 -3.53
CA VAL A 138 7.80 3.05 -3.44
C VAL A 138 8.06 2.59 -2.00
N LEU A 139 8.33 1.31 -1.83
CA LEU A 139 8.67 0.66 -0.57
C LEU A 139 10.17 0.39 -0.52
N TYR A 140 10.90 1.17 0.28
CA TYR A 140 12.30 0.94 0.58
C TYR A 140 12.39 0.02 1.79
N LEU A 141 12.96 -1.18 1.64
CA LEU A 141 13.03 -2.18 2.70
C LEU A 141 14.47 -2.47 3.06
N GLU A 142 14.87 -2.19 4.31
CA GLU A 142 16.20 -2.56 4.79
C GLU A 142 16.24 -4.06 5.10
N SER A 143 16.98 -4.81 4.29
CA SER A 143 17.03 -6.27 4.38
C SER A 143 18.43 -6.79 4.05
N PRO A 144 18.91 -7.86 4.71
CA PRO A 144 18.25 -8.66 5.76
C PRO A 144 18.27 -8.04 7.17
N ALA A 145 17.75 -8.75 8.17
CA ALA A 145 17.82 -8.33 9.57
C ALA A 145 19.29 -8.07 10.00
N GLY A 146 19.51 -6.96 10.71
CA GLY A 146 20.84 -6.45 11.05
C GLY A 146 21.36 -5.35 10.11
N VAL A 147 20.71 -5.13 8.96
CA VAL A 147 21.00 -4.01 8.06
C VAL A 147 20.28 -2.75 8.52
N GLY A 148 21.02 -1.65 8.68
CA GLY A 148 20.45 -0.35 9.04
C GLY A 148 19.70 -0.40 10.36
N PHE A 149 18.40 -0.10 10.32
CA PHE A 149 17.50 -0.14 11.47
C PHE A 149 16.78 -1.48 11.64
N SER A 150 16.93 -2.42 10.71
CA SER A 150 16.38 -3.79 10.80
C SER A 150 17.10 -4.60 11.86
N TYR A 151 16.37 -5.42 12.60
CA TYR A 151 16.92 -6.22 13.70
C TYR A 151 16.21 -7.57 13.87
N SER A 152 16.74 -8.41 14.75
CA SER A 152 16.07 -9.59 15.28
C SER A 152 16.17 -9.63 16.81
N ASP A 153 15.18 -10.22 17.48
CA ASP A 153 15.17 -10.26 18.94
C ASP A 153 16.38 -11.00 19.52
N ASP A 154 16.78 -12.10 18.87
CA ASP A 154 17.94 -12.92 19.22
C ASP A 154 19.29 -12.31 18.79
N LYS A 155 19.27 -11.29 17.93
CA LYS A 155 20.42 -10.61 17.33
C LYS A 155 21.38 -11.54 16.57
N PHE A 156 20.87 -12.67 16.05
CA PHE A 156 21.64 -13.56 15.19
C PHE A 156 21.41 -13.22 13.72
N TYR A 157 22.45 -12.71 13.04
CA TYR A 157 22.34 -12.16 11.69
C TYR A 157 23.01 -12.97 10.59
N ALA A 158 23.62 -14.13 10.91
CA ALA A 158 24.12 -15.01 9.87
C ALA A 158 22.93 -15.62 9.11
N THR A 159 22.91 -15.45 7.79
CA THR A 159 21.79 -15.83 6.92
C THR A 159 22.31 -16.33 5.56
N ASN A 160 21.40 -16.72 4.67
CA ASN A 160 21.68 -17.15 3.29
C ASN A 160 20.56 -16.71 2.33
N ASP A 161 20.79 -16.83 1.02
CA ASP A 161 19.87 -16.34 -0.02
C ASP A 161 18.44 -16.88 0.13
N THR A 162 18.28 -18.15 0.51
CA THR A 162 16.95 -18.78 0.67
C THR A 162 16.22 -18.21 1.87
N GLU A 163 16.91 -18.02 3.00
CA GLU A 163 16.34 -17.41 4.20
C GLU A 163 15.98 -15.94 3.97
N VAL A 164 16.83 -15.18 3.24
CA VAL A 164 16.57 -13.78 2.90
C VAL A 164 15.35 -13.66 2.00
N ALA A 165 15.24 -14.47 0.94
CA ALA A 165 14.08 -14.47 0.06
C ALA A 165 12.78 -14.76 0.82
N GLN A 166 12.79 -15.79 1.67
CA GLN A 166 11.63 -16.15 2.50
C GLN A 166 11.26 -15.04 3.49
N SER A 167 12.25 -14.44 4.16
CA SER A 167 12.00 -13.34 5.11
C SER A 167 11.45 -12.09 4.41
N ASN A 168 11.93 -11.78 3.19
CA ASN A 168 11.41 -10.67 2.40
C ASN A 168 9.98 -10.94 1.92
N PHE A 169 9.69 -12.18 1.54
CA PHE A 169 8.34 -12.60 1.14
C PHE A 169 7.34 -12.44 2.31
N GLU A 170 7.70 -12.90 3.50
CA GLU A 170 6.88 -12.72 4.71
C GLU A 170 6.70 -11.23 5.06
N ALA A 171 7.74 -10.41 4.91
CA ALA A 171 7.63 -8.96 5.10
C ALA A 171 6.69 -8.31 4.07
N LEU A 172 6.69 -8.75 2.82
CA LEU A 172 5.70 -8.29 1.81
C LEU A 172 4.27 -8.69 2.17
N GLN A 173 4.06 -9.91 2.67
CA GLN A 173 2.75 -10.32 3.17
C GLN A 173 2.31 -9.42 4.34
N ASP A 174 3.23 -9.08 5.23
CA ASP A 174 2.96 -8.19 6.36
C ASP A 174 2.68 -6.74 5.89
N PHE A 175 3.40 -6.25 4.89
CA PHE A 175 3.13 -4.95 4.25
C PHE A 175 1.71 -4.90 3.72
N PHE A 176 1.28 -5.88 2.92
CA PHE A 176 -0.09 -5.89 2.40
C PHE A 176 -1.15 -6.18 3.47
N ARG A 177 -0.77 -6.75 4.63
CA ARG A 177 -1.65 -6.83 5.80
C ARG A 177 -1.86 -5.45 6.45
N LEU A 178 -0.79 -4.66 6.55
CA LEU A 178 -0.80 -3.32 7.13
C LEU A 178 -1.41 -2.26 6.21
N PHE A 179 -1.22 -2.42 4.89
CA PHE A 179 -1.75 -1.52 3.85
C PHE A 179 -2.68 -2.29 2.91
N PRO A 180 -3.85 -2.77 3.40
CA PRO A 180 -4.76 -3.61 2.63
C PRO A 180 -5.29 -2.93 1.35
N GLU A 181 -5.32 -1.59 1.30
CA GLU A 181 -5.71 -0.78 0.15
C GLU A 181 -4.82 -1.00 -1.08
N TYR A 182 -3.54 -1.37 -0.90
CA TYR A 182 -2.61 -1.58 -2.01
C TYR A 182 -2.56 -3.01 -2.54
N LYS A 183 -3.33 -3.95 -1.97
CA LYS A 183 -3.31 -5.38 -2.37
C LYS A 183 -3.59 -5.62 -3.85
N ASN A 184 -4.46 -4.79 -4.42
CA ASN A 184 -4.87 -4.92 -5.81
C ASN A 184 -3.97 -4.14 -6.77
N ASN A 185 -3.06 -3.31 -6.26
CA ASN A 185 -2.17 -2.51 -7.07
C ASN A 185 -1.15 -3.42 -7.75
N LYS A 186 -0.71 -3.01 -8.93
CA LYS A 186 0.36 -3.72 -9.65
C LYS A 186 1.63 -3.70 -8.80
N LEU A 187 2.19 -4.87 -8.52
CA LEU A 187 3.43 -5.03 -7.78
C LEU A 187 4.61 -5.20 -8.73
N PHE A 188 5.67 -4.42 -8.50
CA PHE A 188 6.95 -4.50 -9.16
C PHE A 188 8.05 -4.75 -8.13
N LEU A 189 8.91 -5.73 -8.39
CA LEU A 189 10.06 -6.03 -7.55
C LEU A 189 11.32 -5.46 -8.21
N THR A 190 11.98 -4.50 -7.55
CA THR A 190 13.15 -3.81 -8.08
C THR A 190 14.31 -3.76 -7.10
N GLY A 191 15.53 -3.73 -7.61
CA GLY A 191 16.71 -3.55 -6.76
C GLY A 191 18.03 -3.42 -7.52
N GLU A 192 19.07 -3.10 -6.76
CA GLU A 192 20.42 -2.88 -7.27
C GLU A 192 21.47 -3.88 -6.72
N SER A 193 22.48 -4.18 -7.54
CA SER A 193 23.70 -4.88 -7.12
C SER A 193 23.40 -6.33 -6.71
N TYR A 194 23.73 -6.76 -5.49
CA TYR A 194 23.39 -8.10 -4.98
C TYR A 194 21.88 -8.36 -4.94
N ALA A 195 21.03 -7.33 -5.06
CA ALA A 195 19.60 -7.52 -5.31
C ALA A 195 19.32 -8.23 -6.65
N GLY A 196 20.30 -8.34 -7.55
CA GLY A 196 20.28 -9.29 -8.67
C GLY A 196 20.09 -10.76 -8.26
N ILE A 197 20.39 -11.10 -7.00
CA ILE A 197 20.03 -12.40 -6.38
C ILE A 197 18.73 -12.27 -5.59
N TYR A 198 18.56 -11.21 -4.79
CA TYR A 198 17.39 -11.05 -3.93
C TYR A 198 16.07 -10.98 -4.70
N ILE A 199 16.04 -10.21 -5.79
CA ILE A 199 14.81 -9.96 -6.54
C ILE A 199 14.32 -11.22 -7.26
N PRO A 200 15.14 -11.97 -8.03
CA PRO A 200 14.66 -13.18 -8.68
C PRO A 200 14.27 -14.29 -7.69
N THR A 201 15.01 -14.45 -6.59
CA THR A 201 14.69 -15.48 -5.58
C THR A 201 13.39 -15.15 -4.84
N LEU A 202 13.17 -13.88 -4.50
CA LEU A 202 11.91 -13.39 -3.94
C LEU A 202 10.74 -13.54 -4.93
N ALA A 203 10.94 -13.18 -6.20
CA ALA A 203 9.90 -13.23 -7.20
C ALA A 203 9.37 -14.66 -7.41
N VAL A 204 10.23 -15.68 -7.34
CA VAL A 204 9.78 -17.09 -7.40
C VAL A 204 8.78 -17.42 -6.29
N LEU A 205 8.97 -16.88 -5.09
CA LEU A 205 8.02 -17.06 -3.97
C LEU A 205 6.73 -16.24 -4.21
N VAL A 206 6.86 -14.98 -4.62
CA VAL A 206 5.71 -14.10 -4.90
C VAL A 206 4.83 -14.65 -6.02
N MET A 207 5.41 -15.21 -7.08
CA MET A 207 4.67 -15.84 -8.19
C MET A 207 3.83 -17.05 -7.77
N GLN A 208 4.19 -17.70 -6.66
CA GLN A 208 3.45 -18.85 -6.13
C GLN A 208 2.30 -18.42 -5.19
N ASP A 209 2.24 -17.15 -4.80
CA ASP A 209 1.18 -16.60 -3.97
C ASP A 209 0.15 -15.86 -4.85
N PRO A 210 -1.04 -16.45 -5.11
CA PRO A 210 -2.06 -15.85 -5.95
C PRO A 210 -2.69 -14.59 -5.34
N SER A 211 -2.42 -14.28 -4.07
CA SER A 211 -2.88 -13.03 -3.44
C SER A 211 -2.01 -11.83 -3.80
N MET A 212 -0.85 -12.05 -4.44
CA MET A 212 0.08 -11.01 -4.85
C MET A 212 -0.11 -10.65 -6.32
N ASN A 213 -0.41 -9.39 -6.62
CA ASN A 213 -0.58 -8.91 -7.99
C ASN A 213 0.75 -8.55 -8.68
N LEU A 214 1.66 -9.53 -8.77
CA LEU A 214 2.97 -9.35 -9.41
C LEU A 214 2.83 -9.12 -10.92
N GLN A 215 3.47 -8.07 -11.44
CA GLN A 215 3.47 -7.76 -12.86
C GLN A 215 4.84 -7.97 -13.51
N VAL A 216 5.90 -7.42 -12.91
CA VAL A 216 7.26 -7.44 -13.46
C VAL A 216 8.28 -7.49 -12.33
N GLN A 217 9.44 -8.09 -12.61
CA GLN A 217 10.63 -8.08 -11.76
C GLN A 217 11.82 -7.49 -12.54
N GLY A 218 12.70 -6.75 -11.88
CA GLY A 218 13.91 -6.21 -12.51
C GLY A 218 14.99 -5.94 -11.49
N ALA A 219 16.23 -6.32 -11.79
CA ALA A 219 17.36 -6.00 -10.93
C ALA A 219 18.53 -5.52 -11.80
N GLY A 220 19.15 -4.41 -11.42
CA GLY A 220 20.26 -3.80 -12.15
C GLY A 220 21.60 -3.98 -11.42
N CYS A 221 22.61 -4.48 -12.11
CA CYS A 221 24.01 -4.31 -11.70
C CYS A 221 24.57 -3.08 -12.43
N GLY A 222 24.24 -1.87 -11.94
CA GLY A 222 24.69 -0.60 -12.56
C GLY A 222 24.05 -0.25 -13.92
N GLN A 223 23.18 -1.10 -14.45
CA GLN A 223 22.34 -0.85 -15.62
C GLN A 223 21.06 -1.69 -15.51
N TRP A 224 19.91 -1.02 -15.51
CA TRP A 224 18.58 -1.60 -15.38
C TRP A 224 18.33 -2.69 -16.42
N THR A 225 18.31 -3.94 -15.99
CA THR A 225 17.83 -5.05 -16.82
C THR A 225 16.44 -5.42 -16.31
N LEU A 226 15.40 -5.07 -17.08
CA LEU A 226 14.07 -5.65 -16.90
C LEU A 226 14.18 -7.15 -17.19
N LEU A 227 13.78 -7.99 -16.25
CA LEU A 227 13.57 -9.42 -16.50
C LEU A 227 12.07 -9.59 -16.77
N LEU A 228 11.73 -9.52 -18.06
CA LEU A 228 10.39 -9.83 -18.57
C LEU A 228 10.11 -11.33 -18.56
#